data_AF-A0A7J4XFL6-F1
#
_entry.id   AF-A0A7J4XFL6-F1
#
_cell.length_a   1.000
_cell.length_b   1.000
_cell.length_c   1.000
_cell.angle_alpha   90.00
_cell.angle_beta   90.00
_cell.angle_gamma   90.00
#
_symmetry.space_group_name_H-M   'P 1'
#
loop_
_entity.id
_entity.type
_entity.pdbx_description
1 polymer ?
#
loop_
_entity_poly.entity_id
_entity_poly.type
_entity_poly.pdbx_seq_one_letter_code
_entity_poly.pdbx_strand_id
1 'polypeptide(L)'
;MYFLNYIYFLIITVMGAKFLFTRQGIITHPLNKKKKLLLDGPELFWILTFSTGLLAFSAPGVLDLMAIRLMVLEAFCIIELFIVKRKPQCSITVILYLIYVIWLIIGLSYTTSLVYGFRVILKYSYPLLIMLSASTAVRNKEVFIKAGLGARMVAIISIGVSFIPLMNYLVSGVFWYGTARSIHYISMCIFSLALYYHGGKDKKDLLLCVLFIIPCILWVFRTSIIGTTIALMTFFFFKYKIKSVPVILGIVLLFVIAIFTIPSMKTKMFKESSNISIEQFQQGKVSKDDINSNARFSLWEHLQKRFYNHKEIVGSGTGSVQNYMYSNFIFGGLQVPHNDYIQISCDNGLIGIVLYLLVIGSIITHCFIEYNKKNSIAIKMCAIVAGSSIAGVALTMYTDNVVNYSMATLSYPFGFYGMMLGLIKGKRYDFSCNTIV
;
A
#
# COMPACT_ATOMS: atom_id res chain seq x y z
N MET A 1 -14.16 18.66 -16.61
CA MET A 1 -13.11 17.85 -15.96
C MET A 1 -13.68 16.64 -15.23
N TYR A 2 -14.54 16.82 -14.21
CA TYR A 2 -15.10 15.68 -13.46
C TYR A 2 -15.89 14.66 -14.31
N PHE A 3 -16.55 15.12 -15.37
CA PHE A 3 -17.25 14.24 -16.32
C PHE A 3 -16.36 13.14 -16.93
N LEU A 4 -15.10 13.46 -17.25
CA LEU A 4 -14.14 12.47 -17.75
C LEU A 4 -13.82 11.40 -16.70
N ASN A 5 -13.77 11.78 -15.41
CA ASN A 5 -13.52 10.83 -14.32
C ASN A 5 -14.67 9.83 -14.19
N TYR A 6 -15.92 10.26 -14.38
CA TYR A 6 -17.08 9.34 -14.44
C TYR A 6 -17.00 8.40 -15.64
N ILE A 7 -16.61 8.90 -16.82
CA ILE A 7 -16.44 8.06 -18.02
C ILE A 7 -15.33 7.02 -17.80
N TYR A 8 -14.16 7.43 -17.32
CA TYR A 8 -13.05 6.51 -17.05
C TYR A 8 -13.42 5.47 -15.99
N PHE A 9 -14.10 5.89 -14.93
CA PHE A 9 -14.62 4.98 -13.91
C PHE A 9 -15.58 3.95 -14.51
N LEU A 10 -16.53 4.39 -15.34
CA LEU A 10 -17.51 3.50 -15.99
C LEU A 10 -16.84 2.52 -16.95
N ILE A 11 -15.88 2.99 -17.77
CA ILE A 11 -15.13 2.13 -18.69
C ILE A 11 -14.38 1.04 -17.91
N ILE A 12 -13.63 1.40 -16.87
CA ILE A 12 -12.88 0.41 -16.07
C ILE A 12 -13.82 -0.55 -15.34
N THR A 13 -14.94 -0.06 -14.82
CA THR A 13 -15.92 -0.89 -14.13
C THR A 13 -16.56 -1.90 -15.07
N VAL A 14 -17.00 -1.46 -16.25
CA VAL A 14 -17.58 -2.33 -17.29
C VAL A 14 -16.55 -3.32 -17.81
N MET A 15 -15.30 -2.91 -18.02
CA MET A 15 -14.21 -3.81 -18.39
C MET A 15 -13.92 -4.84 -17.30
N GLY A 16 -13.93 -4.44 -16.02
CA GLY A 16 -13.75 -5.33 -14.87
C GLY A 16 -14.84 -6.40 -14.82
N ALA A 17 -16.11 -6.00 -14.92
CA ALA A 17 -17.23 -6.93 -14.99
C ALA A 17 -17.12 -7.87 -16.20
N LYS A 18 -16.83 -7.32 -17.39
CA LYS A 18 -16.65 -8.13 -18.60
C LYS A 18 -15.56 -9.18 -18.42
N PHE A 19 -14.39 -8.79 -17.90
CA PHE A 19 -13.29 -9.74 -17.68
C PHE A 19 -13.66 -10.81 -16.66
N LEU A 20 -14.31 -10.44 -15.55
CA LEU A 20 -14.69 -11.38 -14.51
C LEU A 20 -15.62 -12.50 -15.01
N PHE A 21 -16.55 -12.18 -15.91
CA PHE A 21 -17.50 -13.15 -16.49
C PHE A 21 -17.07 -13.76 -17.83
N THR A 22 -15.93 -13.34 -18.39
CA THR A 22 -15.41 -13.93 -19.63
C THR A 22 -14.81 -15.30 -19.35
N ARG A 23 -15.08 -16.29 -20.21
CA ARG A 23 -14.52 -17.64 -20.05
C ARG A 23 -13.00 -17.64 -20.16
N GLN A 24 -12.48 -17.07 -21.25
CA GLN A 24 -11.04 -17.00 -21.54
C GLN A 24 -10.73 -15.75 -22.37
N GLY A 25 -9.53 -15.20 -22.20
CA GLY A 25 -9.03 -14.10 -23.02
C GLY A 25 -7.54 -14.25 -23.31
N ILE A 26 -7.12 -13.67 -24.43
CA ILE A 26 -5.75 -13.81 -24.91
C ILE A 26 -4.97 -12.53 -24.60
N ILE A 27 -3.86 -12.66 -23.86
CA ILE A 27 -2.95 -11.57 -23.52
C ILE A 27 -1.54 -11.85 -24.03
N THR A 28 -0.84 -10.82 -24.49
CA THR A 28 0.58 -10.92 -24.87
C THR A 28 1.45 -11.22 -23.65
N HIS A 29 2.32 -12.23 -23.79
CA HIS A 29 3.22 -12.70 -22.74
C HIS A 29 4.12 -11.56 -22.21
N PRO A 30 4.26 -11.40 -20.89
CA PRO A 30 4.90 -10.23 -20.29
C PRO A 30 6.38 -10.06 -20.68
N LEU A 31 7.11 -11.17 -20.82
CA LEU A 31 8.54 -11.18 -21.14
C LEU A 31 8.85 -11.48 -22.61
N ASN A 32 7.87 -11.88 -23.42
CA ASN A 32 8.09 -12.27 -24.81
C ASN A 32 6.91 -11.83 -25.68
N LYS A 33 7.08 -10.71 -26.39
CA LYS A 33 6.02 -10.11 -27.21
C LYS A 33 5.49 -11.02 -28.34
N LYS A 34 6.24 -12.07 -28.71
CA LYS A 34 5.82 -13.04 -29.75
C LYS A 34 4.91 -14.14 -29.23
N LYS A 35 4.85 -14.36 -27.91
CA LYS A 35 3.99 -15.39 -27.30
C LYS A 35 2.68 -14.79 -26.80
N LYS A 36 1.59 -15.53 -27.00
CA LYS A 36 0.26 -15.20 -26.46
C LYS A 36 -0.07 -16.17 -25.33
N LEU A 37 -0.72 -15.68 -24.29
CA LEU A 37 -1.18 -16.42 -23.12
C LEU A 37 -2.69 -16.45 -23.14
N LEU A 38 -3.27 -17.62 -22.87
CA LEU A 38 -4.68 -17.78 -22.62
C LEU A 38 -4.91 -17.70 -21.12
N LEU A 39 -5.67 -16.72 -20.66
CA LEU A 39 -5.98 -16.48 -19.25
C LEU A 39 -7.47 -16.65 -19.00
N ASP A 40 -7.83 -17.12 -17.81
CA ASP A 40 -9.23 -17.17 -17.38
C ASP A 40 -9.76 -15.76 -17.01
N GLY A 41 -11.08 -15.61 -16.96
CA GLY A 41 -11.72 -14.33 -16.60
C GLY A 41 -11.19 -13.70 -15.30
N PRO A 42 -11.11 -14.46 -14.19
CA PRO A 42 -10.54 -13.99 -12.93
C PRO A 42 -9.08 -13.52 -13.04
N GLU A 43 -8.22 -14.19 -13.80
CA GLU A 43 -6.85 -13.74 -14.05
C GLU A 43 -6.80 -12.42 -14.83
N LEU A 44 -7.68 -12.22 -15.82
CA LEU A 44 -7.80 -10.96 -16.57
C LEU A 44 -8.30 -9.83 -15.68
N PHE A 45 -9.32 -10.10 -14.86
CA PHE A 45 -9.85 -9.16 -13.89
C PHE A 45 -8.77 -8.76 -12.88
N TRP A 46 -8.03 -9.72 -12.34
CA TRP A 46 -6.91 -9.46 -11.43
C TRP A 46 -5.86 -8.53 -12.03
N ILE A 47 -5.44 -8.80 -13.27
CA ILE A 47 -4.46 -7.95 -13.97
C ILE A 47 -4.98 -6.51 -14.09
N LEU A 48 -6.25 -6.33 -14.47
CA LEU A 48 -6.85 -4.99 -14.60
C LEU A 48 -6.93 -4.28 -13.24
N THR A 49 -7.49 -4.94 -12.22
CA THR A 49 -7.70 -4.37 -10.88
C THR A 49 -6.38 -3.99 -10.23
N PHE A 50 -5.39 -4.87 -10.25
CA PHE A 50 -4.08 -4.60 -9.66
C PHE A 50 -3.33 -3.49 -10.41
N SER A 51 -3.44 -3.45 -11.74
CA SER A 51 -2.77 -2.41 -12.56
C SER A 51 -3.35 -1.02 -12.33
N THR A 52 -4.65 -0.92 -12.05
CA THR A 52 -5.38 0.35 -12.02
C THR A 52 -5.54 0.94 -10.62
N GLY A 53 -4.99 0.33 -9.56
CA GLY A 53 -5.12 0.79 -8.17
C GLY A 53 -4.64 2.22 -7.89
N LEU A 54 -3.70 2.75 -8.69
CA LEU A 54 -3.21 4.14 -8.62
C LEU A 54 -4.16 5.17 -9.26
N LEU A 55 -5.13 4.72 -10.04
CA LEU A 55 -6.19 5.60 -10.51
C LEU A 55 -7.10 5.89 -9.29
N ALA A 56 -7.59 7.12 -9.16
CA ALA A 56 -8.52 7.54 -8.12
C ALA A 56 -9.92 7.75 -8.72
N PHE A 57 -10.01 8.49 -9.82
CA PHE A 57 -11.26 9.03 -10.39
C PHE A 57 -12.03 9.85 -9.34
N SER A 58 -11.40 10.90 -8.83
CA SER A 58 -12.01 11.83 -7.88
C SER A 58 -13.00 12.75 -8.60
N ALA A 59 -14.23 12.78 -8.11
CA ALA A 59 -15.25 13.72 -8.54
C ALA A 59 -16.20 14.03 -7.36
N PRO A 60 -16.54 15.30 -7.10
CA PRO A 60 -17.45 15.68 -6.05
C PRO A 60 -18.87 15.25 -6.40
N GLY A 61 -19.56 14.63 -5.43
CA GLY A 61 -20.95 14.19 -5.51
C GLY A 61 -21.49 13.93 -4.09
N VAL A 62 -22.74 13.46 -3.97
CA VAL A 62 -23.35 13.10 -2.67
C VAL A 62 -22.50 12.05 -1.93
N LEU A 63 -21.93 11.11 -2.69
CA LEU A 63 -20.82 10.26 -2.27
C LEU A 63 -19.64 10.53 -3.22
N ASP A 64 -18.45 10.72 -2.65
CA ASP A 64 -17.22 10.90 -3.42
C ASP A 64 -17.00 9.67 -4.32
N LEU A 65 -16.71 9.91 -5.60
CA LEU A 65 -16.52 8.85 -6.60
C LEU A 65 -15.41 7.87 -6.19
N MET A 66 -14.40 8.33 -5.43
CA MET A 66 -13.37 7.44 -4.87
C MET A 66 -13.94 6.42 -3.88
N ALA A 67 -14.92 6.80 -3.06
CA ALA A 67 -15.57 5.90 -2.11
C ALA A 67 -16.48 4.90 -2.83
N ILE A 68 -17.23 5.36 -3.85
CA ILE A 68 -18.05 4.49 -4.71
C ILE A 68 -17.16 3.46 -5.40
N ARG A 69 -16.01 3.89 -5.94
CA ARG A 69 -15.06 3.00 -6.58
C ARG A 69 -14.51 1.94 -5.63
N LEU A 70 -14.14 2.31 -4.41
CA LEU A 70 -13.68 1.35 -3.40
C LEU A 70 -14.75 0.25 -3.19
N MET A 71 -16.00 0.66 -2.98
CA MET A 71 -17.12 -0.25 -2.77
C MET A 71 -17.35 -1.18 -3.97
N VAL A 72 -17.27 -0.66 -5.20
CA VAL A 72 -17.39 -1.46 -6.43
C VAL A 72 -16.27 -2.49 -6.53
N LEU A 73 -15.03 -2.11 -6.23
CA LEU A 73 -13.91 -3.04 -6.26
C LEU A 73 -14.01 -4.12 -5.18
N GLU A 74 -14.49 -3.77 -3.98
CA GLU A 74 -14.77 -4.75 -2.93
C GLU A 74 -15.87 -5.74 -3.35
N ALA A 75 -16.96 -5.23 -3.94
CA ALA A 75 -18.02 -6.08 -4.48
C ALA A 75 -17.48 -7.03 -5.56
N PHE A 76 -16.65 -6.55 -6.48
CA PHE A 76 -16.02 -7.40 -7.48
C PHE A 76 -15.05 -8.43 -6.89
N CYS A 77 -14.26 -8.07 -5.87
CA CYS A 77 -13.41 -9.03 -5.16
C CYS A 77 -14.27 -10.13 -4.49
N ILE A 78 -15.38 -9.77 -3.86
CA ILE A 78 -16.31 -10.73 -3.24
C ILE A 78 -16.92 -11.64 -4.31
N ILE A 79 -17.41 -11.07 -5.42
CA ILE A 79 -17.99 -11.83 -6.53
C ILE A 79 -16.93 -12.78 -7.14
N GLU A 80 -15.69 -12.33 -7.30
CA GLU A 80 -14.58 -13.17 -7.76
C GLU A 80 -14.37 -14.39 -6.86
N LEU A 81 -14.40 -14.21 -5.54
CA LEU A 81 -14.25 -15.31 -4.59
C LEU A 81 -15.37 -16.37 -4.72
N PHE A 82 -16.56 -16.00 -5.19
CA PHE A 82 -17.64 -16.94 -5.48
C PHE A 82 -17.55 -17.59 -6.87
N ILE A 83 -17.07 -16.84 -7.88
CA ILE A 83 -16.91 -17.35 -9.25
C ILE A 83 -15.74 -18.33 -9.35
N VAL A 84 -14.63 -18.01 -8.69
CA VAL A 84 -13.44 -18.85 -8.70
C VAL A 84 -13.70 -20.09 -7.87
N LYS A 85 -13.88 -21.25 -8.53
CA LYS A 85 -14.04 -22.55 -7.86
C LYS A 85 -12.88 -22.94 -6.92
N ARG A 86 -11.76 -22.21 -6.97
CA ARG A 86 -10.54 -22.46 -6.19
C ARG A 86 -10.68 -21.80 -4.82
N LYS A 87 -10.51 -22.56 -3.74
CA LYS A 87 -10.56 -22.01 -2.38
C LYS A 87 -9.43 -20.97 -2.14
N PRO A 88 -9.70 -19.86 -1.44
CA PRO A 88 -8.65 -18.93 -1.00
C PRO A 88 -7.66 -19.64 -0.05
N GLN A 89 -6.45 -19.11 0.05
CA GLN A 89 -5.46 -19.69 0.96
C GLN A 89 -5.64 -19.13 2.37
N CYS A 90 -6.01 -20.00 3.31
CA CYS A 90 -6.08 -19.65 4.73
C CYS A 90 -4.67 -19.75 5.35
N SER A 91 -3.97 -18.62 5.46
CA SER A 91 -2.70 -18.52 6.20
C SER A 91 -2.94 -17.92 7.58
N ILE A 92 -1.96 -18.04 8.49
CA ILE A 92 -2.01 -17.41 9.82
C ILE A 92 -2.28 -15.90 9.70
N THR A 93 -1.68 -15.23 8.70
CA THR A 93 -1.96 -13.83 8.40
C THR A 93 -3.44 -13.56 8.10
N VAL A 94 -4.07 -14.41 7.28
CA VAL A 94 -5.49 -14.24 6.93
C VAL A 94 -6.35 -14.38 8.19
N ILE A 95 -6.05 -15.36 9.05
CA ILE A 95 -6.77 -15.56 10.31
C ILE A 95 -6.61 -14.34 11.22
N LEU A 96 -5.38 -13.84 11.40
CA LEU A 96 -5.13 -12.62 12.19
C LEU A 96 -5.87 -11.40 11.62
N TYR A 97 -5.92 -11.26 10.30
CA TYR A 97 -6.65 -10.16 9.66
C TYR A 97 -8.16 -10.28 9.88
N LEU A 98 -8.72 -11.49 9.76
CA LEU A 98 -10.13 -11.73 10.05
C LEU A 98 -10.47 -11.39 11.50
N ILE A 99 -9.64 -11.78 12.46
CA ILE A 99 -9.80 -11.41 13.88
C ILE A 99 -9.77 -9.88 14.03
N TYR A 100 -8.85 -9.19 13.34
CA TYR A 100 -8.80 -7.73 13.33
C TYR A 100 -10.09 -7.10 12.77
N VAL A 101 -10.63 -7.59 11.65
CA VAL A 101 -11.88 -7.08 11.08
C VAL A 101 -13.07 -7.35 12.01
N ILE A 102 -13.13 -8.52 12.64
CA ILE A 102 -14.15 -8.83 13.66
C ILE A 102 -14.04 -7.84 14.83
N TRP A 103 -12.83 -7.50 15.27
CA TRP A 103 -12.63 -6.49 16.30
C TRP A 103 -13.16 -5.11 15.90
N LEU A 104 -12.95 -4.69 14.64
CA LEU A 104 -13.55 -3.45 14.13
C LEU A 104 -15.09 -3.52 14.08
N ILE A 105 -15.67 -4.68 13.79
CA ILE A 105 -17.13 -4.87 13.82
C ILE A 105 -17.65 -4.77 15.25
N ILE A 106 -16.97 -5.38 16.23
CA ILE A 106 -17.29 -5.22 17.66
C ILE A 106 -17.23 -3.74 18.06
N GLY A 107 -16.25 -3.00 17.53
CA GLY A 107 -16.11 -1.55 17.71
C GLY A 107 -17.30 -0.72 17.24
N LEU A 108 -18.19 -1.25 16.38
CA LEU A 108 -19.45 -0.59 16.01
C LEU A 108 -20.49 -0.60 17.14
N SER A 109 -20.40 -1.53 18.10
CA SER A 109 -21.39 -1.64 19.18
C SER A 109 -21.31 -0.49 20.19
N TYR A 110 -20.16 0.20 20.26
CA TYR A 110 -19.91 1.32 21.17
C TYR A 110 -19.38 2.57 20.45
N THR A 111 -19.55 2.66 19.13
CA THR A 111 -19.17 3.86 18.35
C THR A 111 -20.18 5.00 18.48
N THR A 112 -19.70 6.22 18.28
CA THR A 112 -20.55 7.42 18.23
C THR A 112 -21.27 7.60 16.89
N SER A 113 -20.81 6.94 15.81
CA SER A 113 -21.45 7.01 14.50
C SER A 113 -21.22 5.75 13.68
N LEU A 114 -22.31 5.03 13.39
CA LEU A 114 -22.28 3.83 12.56
C LEU A 114 -21.80 4.13 11.14
N VAL A 115 -22.18 5.26 10.55
CA VAL A 115 -21.81 5.63 9.17
C VAL A 115 -20.30 5.75 9.02
N TYR A 116 -19.64 6.45 9.95
CA TYR A 116 -18.18 6.56 9.93
C TYR A 116 -17.50 5.25 10.33
N GLY A 117 -18.10 4.47 11.23
CA GLY A 117 -17.63 3.13 11.57
C GLY A 117 -17.59 2.19 10.36
N PHE A 118 -18.68 2.10 9.60
CA PHE A 118 -18.73 1.33 8.35
C PHE A 118 -17.69 1.82 7.34
N ARG A 119 -17.53 3.15 7.20
CA ARG A 119 -16.51 3.71 6.29
C ARG A 119 -15.09 3.32 6.69
N VAL A 120 -14.79 3.22 7.99
CA VAL A 120 -13.48 2.72 8.47
C VAL A 120 -13.32 1.24 8.14
N ILE A 121 -14.34 0.41 8.40
CA ILE A 121 -14.31 -1.02 8.08
C ILE A 121 -14.06 -1.25 6.59
N LEU A 122 -14.75 -0.53 5.69
CA LEU A 122 -14.54 -0.64 4.24
C LEU A 122 -13.08 -0.39 3.82
N LYS A 123 -12.40 0.56 4.46
CA LYS A 123 -11.00 0.86 4.14
C LYS A 123 -10.05 -0.27 4.54
N TYR A 124 -10.37 -0.99 5.63
CA TYR A 124 -9.59 -2.13 6.13
C TYR A 124 -10.01 -3.48 5.53
N SER A 125 -11.25 -3.63 5.06
CA SER A 125 -11.67 -4.84 4.34
C SER A 125 -11.02 -4.95 2.97
N TYR A 126 -10.78 -3.82 2.28
CA TYR A 126 -10.21 -3.86 0.94
C TYR A 126 -8.83 -4.54 0.85
N PRO A 127 -7.83 -4.24 1.70
CA PRO A 127 -6.56 -4.99 1.72
C PRO A 127 -6.72 -6.49 1.99
N LEU A 128 -7.71 -6.89 2.79
CA LEU A 128 -8.02 -8.30 3.01
C LEU A 128 -8.62 -8.94 1.75
N LEU A 129 -9.62 -8.30 1.15
CA LEU A 129 -10.31 -8.79 -0.04
C LEU A 129 -9.37 -8.90 -1.24
N ILE A 130 -8.51 -7.91 -1.45
CA ILE A 130 -7.54 -7.94 -2.56
C ILE A 130 -6.50 -9.04 -2.37
N MET A 131 -6.06 -9.29 -1.13
CA MET A 131 -5.15 -10.40 -0.80
C MET A 131 -5.81 -11.75 -1.07
N LEU A 132 -7.07 -11.93 -0.65
CA LEU A 132 -7.81 -13.17 -0.87
C LEU A 132 -8.05 -13.42 -2.35
N SER A 133 -8.46 -12.39 -3.10
CA SER A 133 -8.71 -12.45 -4.56
C SER A 133 -7.44 -12.79 -5.33
N ALA A 134 -6.32 -12.14 -4.99
CA ALA A 134 -5.01 -12.51 -5.55
C ALA A 134 -4.66 -13.99 -5.29
N SER A 135 -4.94 -14.47 -4.08
CA SER A 135 -4.66 -15.85 -3.67
C SER A 135 -5.54 -16.87 -4.38
N THR A 136 -6.68 -16.48 -4.94
CA THR A 136 -7.57 -17.35 -5.73
C THR A 136 -7.24 -17.29 -7.22
N ALA A 137 -7.07 -16.10 -7.77
CA ALA A 137 -6.81 -15.88 -9.20
C ALA A 137 -5.41 -16.33 -9.62
N VAL A 138 -4.36 -15.94 -8.90
CA VAL A 138 -2.99 -16.09 -9.39
C VAL A 138 -2.44 -17.50 -9.13
N ARG A 139 -2.20 -18.26 -10.20
CA ARG A 139 -1.52 -19.58 -10.14
C ARG A 139 -0.23 -19.63 -10.95
N ASN A 140 -0.10 -18.77 -11.94
CA ASN A 140 1.02 -18.75 -12.88
C ASN A 140 1.92 -17.52 -12.68
N LYS A 141 3.22 -17.70 -12.93
CA LYS A 141 4.21 -16.61 -12.80
C LYS A 141 3.92 -15.44 -13.77
N GLU A 142 3.35 -15.75 -14.93
CA GLU A 142 3.05 -14.79 -15.98
C GLU A 142 1.98 -13.78 -15.53
N VAL A 143 0.96 -14.24 -14.80
CA VAL A 143 -0.11 -13.38 -14.28
C VAL A 143 0.46 -12.39 -13.26
N PHE A 144 1.29 -12.87 -12.33
CA PHE A 144 2.00 -12.02 -11.37
C PHE A 144 2.84 -10.94 -12.07
N ILE A 145 3.71 -11.35 -13.02
CA ILE A 145 4.58 -10.41 -13.73
C ILE A 145 3.75 -9.42 -14.55
N LYS A 146 2.69 -9.88 -15.22
CA LYS A 146 1.83 -9.01 -16.03
C LYS A 146 1.10 -7.97 -15.19
N ALA A 147 0.53 -8.38 -14.05
CA ALA A 147 -0.13 -7.47 -13.11
C ALA A 147 0.86 -6.43 -12.56
N GLY A 148 2.04 -6.86 -12.12
CA GLY A 148 3.08 -5.95 -11.63
C GLY A 148 3.61 -4.99 -12.70
N LEU A 149 3.81 -5.46 -13.94
CA LEU A 149 4.22 -4.60 -15.06
C LEU A 149 3.13 -3.60 -15.46
N GLY A 150 1.86 -3.99 -15.39
CA GLY A 150 0.73 -3.08 -15.62
C GLY A 150 0.66 -1.98 -14.57
N ALA A 151 0.76 -2.33 -13.29
CA ALA A 151 0.84 -1.36 -12.20
C ALA A 151 2.04 -0.40 -12.37
N ARG A 152 3.20 -0.96 -12.74
CA ARG A 152 4.41 -0.17 -13.02
C ARG A 152 4.22 0.80 -14.19
N MET A 153 3.52 0.40 -15.24
CA MET A 153 3.22 1.27 -16.37
C MET A 153 2.33 2.44 -15.95
N VAL A 154 1.26 2.18 -15.19
CA VAL A 154 0.38 3.23 -14.67
C VAL A 154 1.15 4.20 -13.75
N ALA A 155 2.10 3.69 -12.95
CA ALA A 155 2.98 4.52 -12.13
C ALA A 155 3.92 5.41 -12.95
N ILE A 156 4.49 4.91 -14.06
CA ILE A 156 5.31 5.72 -14.98
C ILE A 156 4.46 6.82 -15.63
N ILE A 157 3.26 6.49 -16.10
CA ILE A 157 2.33 7.47 -16.68
C ILE A 157 2.00 8.56 -15.65
N SER A 158 1.73 8.16 -14.40
CA SER A 158 1.47 9.09 -13.29
C SER A 158 2.64 10.06 -13.06
N ILE A 159 3.89 9.59 -13.12
CA ILE A 159 5.07 10.46 -13.04
C ILE A 159 5.09 11.44 -14.22
N GLY A 160 4.93 10.94 -15.45
CA GLY A 160 4.92 11.78 -16.66
C GLY A 160 3.87 12.89 -16.59
N VAL A 161 2.63 12.55 -16.25
CA VAL A 161 1.52 13.53 -16.08
C VAL A 161 1.86 14.56 -15.01
N SER A 162 2.57 14.19 -13.95
CA SER A 162 2.89 15.11 -12.86
C SER A 162 3.94 16.16 -13.21
N PHE A 163 4.89 15.84 -14.10
CA PHE A 163 6.00 16.72 -14.47
C PHE A 163 5.77 17.48 -15.78
N ILE A 164 4.83 17.05 -16.63
CA ILE A 164 4.49 17.78 -17.87
C ILE A 164 3.52 18.93 -17.54
N PRO A 165 3.90 20.20 -17.79
CA PRO A 165 3.01 21.34 -17.62
C PRO A 165 1.71 21.17 -18.42
N LEU A 166 0.59 21.75 -17.95
CA LEU A 166 -0.77 21.62 -18.51
C LEU A 166 -1.43 20.23 -18.50
N MET A 167 -0.68 19.12 -18.49
CA MET A 167 -1.28 17.78 -18.41
C MET A 167 -2.03 17.55 -17.09
N ASN A 168 -1.56 18.12 -15.98
CA ASN A 168 -2.27 18.07 -14.71
C ASN A 168 -3.67 18.71 -14.77
N TYR A 169 -3.91 19.65 -15.68
CA TYR A 169 -5.23 20.26 -15.86
C TYR A 169 -6.19 19.26 -16.53
N LEU A 170 -5.75 18.61 -17.62
CA LEU A 170 -6.54 17.63 -18.38
C LEU A 170 -6.86 16.36 -17.58
N VAL A 171 -5.95 15.95 -16.70
CA VAL A 171 -6.00 14.67 -15.99
C VAL A 171 -6.34 14.85 -14.50
N SER A 172 -6.94 16.00 -14.15
CA SER A 172 -7.27 16.36 -12.78
C SER A 172 -8.26 15.37 -12.14
N GLY A 173 -7.86 14.78 -11.01
CA GLY A 173 -8.64 13.77 -10.28
C GLY A 173 -8.54 12.34 -10.82
N VAL A 174 -7.87 12.09 -11.96
CA VAL A 174 -7.71 10.72 -12.48
C VAL A 174 -6.76 9.90 -11.61
N PHE A 175 -5.64 10.48 -11.18
CA PHE A 175 -4.70 9.85 -10.25
C PHE A 175 -4.96 10.31 -8.83
N TRP A 176 -4.52 9.49 -7.87
CA TRP A 176 -4.48 9.93 -6.47
C TRP A 176 -3.61 11.17 -6.28
N TYR A 177 -3.83 11.89 -5.18
CA TYR A 177 -3.05 13.08 -4.86
C TYR A 177 -1.59 12.73 -4.50
N GLY A 178 -0.72 13.76 -4.45
CA GLY A 178 0.73 13.63 -4.36
C GLY A 178 1.24 12.59 -3.35
N THR A 179 0.73 12.63 -2.11
CA THR A 179 1.22 11.75 -1.03
C THR A 179 0.82 10.28 -1.22
N ALA A 180 -0.41 10.01 -1.65
CA ALA A 180 -0.84 8.65 -1.96
C ALA A 180 -0.04 8.06 -3.14
N ARG A 181 0.29 8.88 -4.15
CA ARG A 181 1.16 8.47 -5.27
C ARG A 181 2.58 8.17 -4.81
N SER A 182 3.17 8.99 -3.95
CA SER A 182 4.53 8.77 -3.49
C SER A 182 4.65 7.52 -2.60
N ILE A 183 3.63 7.19 -1.81
CA ILE A 183 3.59 5.93 -1.04
C ILE A 183 3.39 4.74 -1.97
N HIS A 184 2.56 4.86 -3.01
CA HIS A 184 2.44 3.84 -4.04
C HIS A 184 3.79 3.50 -4.71
N TYR A 185 4.61 4.52 -4.99
CA TYR A 185 5.94 4.34 -5.60
C TYR A 185 6.90 3.51 -4.75
N ILE A 186 6.69 3.38 -3.43
CA ILE A 186 7.47 2.45 -2.59
C ILE A 186 7.35 1.02 -3.14
N SER A 187 6.11 0.55 -3.39
CA SER A 187 5.88 -0.81 -3.87
C SER A 187 6.44 -1.02 -5.29
N MET A 188 6.33 0.00 -6.16
CA MET A 188 6.86 -0.07 -7.53
C MET A 188 8.40 0.01 -7.59
N CYS A 189 9.01 0.75 -6.67
CA CYS A 189 10.46 0.79 -6.47
C CYS A 189 10.97 -0.60 -6.12
N ILE A 190 10.39 -1.25 -5.10
CA ILE A 190 10.77 -2.60 -4.67
C ILE A 190 10.49 -3.64 -5.77
N PHE A 191 9.35 -3.55 -6.46
CA PHE A 191 9.04 -4.45 -7.57
C PHE A 191 10.06 -4.34 -8.71
N SER A 192 10.49 -3.12 -9.07
CA SER A 192 11.51 -2.89 -10.09
C SER A 192 12.88 -3.42 -9.65
N LEU A 193 13.25 -3.22 -8.38
CA LEU A 193 14.48 -3.78 -7.82
C LEU A 193 14.46 -5.32 -7.79
N ALA A 194 13.31 -5.93 -7.48
CA ALA A 194 13.15 -7.37 -7.52
C ALA A 194 13.29 -7.93 -8.95
N LEU A 195 12.70 -7.26 -9.95
CA LEU A 195 12.86 -7.60 -11.36
C LEU A 195 14.32 -7.50 -11.82
N TYR A 196 15.05 -6.46 -11.40
CA TYR A 196 16.47 -6.37 -11.69
C TYR A 196 17.24 -7.59 -11.15
N TYR A 197 17.05 -7.95 -9.89
CA TYR A 197 17.85 -9.03 -9.29
C TYR A 197 17.42 -10.45 -9.67
N HIS A 198 16.14 -10.67 -10.01
CA HIS A 198 15.59 -12.00 -10.26
C HIS A 198 15.08 -12.23 -11.70
N GLY A 199 14.92 -11.16 -12.48
CA GLY A 199 14.39 -11.17 -13.85
C GLY A 199 15.46 -11.06 -14.95
N GLY A 200 16.76 -11.05 -14.60
CA GLY A 200 17.85 -11.08 -15.58
C GLY A 200 18.79 -9.88 -15.58
N LYS A 201 18.75 -9.01 -14.57
CA LYS A 201 19.63 -7.83 -14.41
C LYS A 201 19.57 -6.82 -15.55
N ASP A 202 18.39 -6.59 -16.12
CA ASP A 202 18.19 -5.52 -17.09
C ASP A 202 18.39 -4.15 -16.42
N LYS A 203 19.33 -3.35 -16.94
CA LYS A 203 19.62 -1.99 -16.44
C LYS A 203 18.38 -1.10 -16.43
N LYS A 204 17.40 -1.36 -17.30
CA LYS A 204 16.12 -0.62 -17.32
C LYS A 204 15.35 -0.75 -16.01
N ASP A 205 15.33 -1.93 -15.40
CA ASP A 205 14.62 -2.15 -14.14
C ASP A 205 15.28 -1.41 -12.97
N LEU A 206 16.62 -1.32 -12.99
CA LEU A 206 17.36 -0.51 -12.02
C LEU A 206 17.12 0.99 -12.21
N LEU A 207 17.09 1.46 -13.46
CA LEU A 207 16.76 2.86 -13.76
C LEU A 207 15.33 3.22 -13.32
N LEU A 208 14.37 2.31 -13.53
CA LEU A 208 13.00 2.48 -13.05
C LEU A 208 12.91 2.51 -11.53
N CYS A 209 13.72 1.70 -10.82
CA CYS A 209 13.84 1.79 -9.37
C CYS A 209 14.24 3.21 -8.93
N VAL A 210 15.26 3.81 -9.55
CA VAL A 210 15.69 5.18 -9.25
C VAL A 210 14.60 6.19 -9.61
N LEU A 211 13.94 6.02 -10.77
CA LEU A 211 12.85 6.89 -11.21
C LEU A 211 11.72 6.98 -10.19
N PHE A 212 11.36 5.88 -9.51
CA PHE A 212 10.31 5.88 -8.48
C PHE A 212 10.72 6.56 -7.17
N ILE A 213 12.02 6.75 -6.91
CA ILE A 213 12.53 7.46 -5.73
C ILE A 213 12.48 8.98 -5.95
N ILE A 214 12.71 9.44 -7.19
CA ILE A 214 12.82 10.86 -7.55
C ILE A 214 11.61 11.70 -7.08
N PRO A 215 10.34 11.32 -7.34
CA PRO A 215 9.19 12.10 -6.87
C PRO A 215 9.12 12.25 -5.35
N CYS A 216 9.58 11.25 -4.58
CA CYS A 216 9.60 11.33 -3.12
C CYS A 216 10.53 12.45 -2.63
N ILE A 217 11.67 12.62 -3.31
CA ILE A 217 12.67 13.66 -3.01
C ILE A 217 12.18 15.02 -3.52
N LEU A 218 11.74 15.11 -4.79
CA LEU A 218 11.34 16.39 -5.40
C LEU A 218 10.10 17.01 -4.75
N TRP A 219 9.11 16.20 -4.36
CA TRP A 219 7.94 16.70 -3.61
C TRP A 219 8.19 16.79 -2.10
N VAL A 220 9.40 16.42 -1.67
CA VAL A 220 9.87 16.46 -0.29
C VAL A 220 8.87 15.77 0.66
N PHE A 221 8.32 14.60 0.26
CA PHE A 221 7.37 13.88 1.11
C PHE A 221 8.14 13.06 2.15
N ARG A 222 8.38 13.68 3.31
CA ARG A 222 9.09 13.08 4.48
C ARG A 222 8.65 11.64 4.73
N THR A 223 7.34 11.42 4.78
CA THR A 223 6.70 10.11 4.95
C THR A 223 7.16 9.08 3.92
N SER A 224 7.11 9.42 2.63
CA SER A 224 7.45 8.49 1.56
C SER A 224 8.95 8.24 1.45
N ILE A 225 9.80 9.24 1.74
CA ILE A 225 11.25 9.05 1.77
C ILE A 225 11.62 8.03 2.85
N ILE A 226 11.10 8.21 4.08
CA ILE A 226 11.34 7.27 5.18
C ILE A 226 10.79 5.88 4.85
N GLY A 227 9.59 5.81 4.27
CA GLY A 227 8.97 4.54 3.84
C GLY A 227 9.80 3.81 2.77
N THR A 228 10.30 4.52 1.75
CA THR A 228 11.17 3.95 0.72
C THR A 228 12.49 3.46 1.32
N THR A 229 13.11 4.24 2.21
CA THR A 229 14.35 3.86 2.89
C THR A 229 14.20 2.54 3.64
N ILE A 230 13.14 2.39 4.42
CA ILE A 230 12.88 1.15 5.18
C ILE A 230 12.56 -0.01 4.25
N ALA A 231 11.79 0.21 3.19
CA ALA A 231 11.53 -0.82 2.19
C ALA A 231 12.84 -1.33 1.54
N LEU A 232 13.77 -0.43 1.20
CA LEU A 232 15.08 -0.79 0.66
C LEU A 232 15.93 -1.54 1.69
N MET A 233 15.97 -1.09 2.95
CA MET A 233 16.67 -1.79 4.03
C MET A 233 16.12 -3.21 4.21
N THR A 234 14.79 -3.37 4.26
CA THR A 234 14.14 -4.70 4.35
C THR A 234 14.45 -5.56 3.12
N PHE A 235 14.50 -4.99 1.91
CA PHE A 235 14.86 -5.72 0.69
C PHE A 235 16.28 -6.29 0.77
N PHE A 236 17.25 -5.45 1.15
CA PHE A 236 18.63 -5.90 1.30
C PHE A 236 18.79 -6.91 2.45
N PHE A 237 18.05 -6.74 3.55
CA PHE A 237 18.01 -7.71 4.64
C PHE A 237 17.45 -9.06 4.19
N PHE A 238 16.34 -9.10 3.44
CA PHE A 238 15.79 -10.33 2.89
C PHE A 238 16.83 -11.08 2.05
N LYS A 239 17.53 -10.34 1.19
CA LYS A 239 18.47 -10.91 0.23
C LYS A 239 19.80 -11.35 0.84
N TYR A 240 20.41 -10.48 1.65
CA TYR A 240 21.79 -10.67 2.14
C TYR A 240 21.85 -10.99 3.64
N LYS A 241 20.72 -11.00 4.36
CA LYS A 241 20.63 -11.26 5.80
C LYS A 241 21.57 -10.33 6.58
N ILE A 242 22.32 -10.85 7.55
CA ILE A 242 23.29 -10.07 8.34
C ILE A 242 24.36 -9.40 7.46
N LYS A 243 24.71 -9.97 6.30
CA LYS A 243 25.66 -9.33 5.37
C LYS A 243 25.13 -8.03 4.74
N SER A 244 23.84 -7.71 4.92
CA SER A 244 23.25 -6.44 4.50
C SER A 244 23.55 -5.28 5.46
N VAL A 245 24.04 -5.54 6.68
CA VAL A 245 24.25 -4.50 7.70
C VAL A 245 25.09 -3.32 7.18
N PRO A 246 26.22 -3.51 6.47
CA PRO A 246 26.98 -2.38 5.91
C PRO A 246 26.16 -1.55 4.91
N VAL A 247 25.35 -2.20 4.07
CA VAL A 247 24.47 -1.53 3.10
C VAL A 247 23.38 -0.75 3.82
N ILE A 248 22.78 -1.34 4.85
CA ILE A 248 21.76 -0.72 5.68
C ILE A 248 22.32 0.53 6.38
N LEU A 249 23.49 0.41 7.01
CA LEU A 249 24.18 1.54 7.65
C LEU A 249 24.51 2.63 6.64
N GLY A 250 24.98 2.26 5.44
CA GLY A 250 25.22 3.21 4.35
C GLY A 250 23.95 3.95 3.92
N ILE A 251 22.82 3.26 3.78
CA ILE A 251 21.52 3.88 3.45
C ILE A 251 21.07 4.84 4.55
N VAL A 252 21.19 4.44 5.83
CA VAL A 252 20.83 5.30 6.98
C VAL A 252 21.71 6.53 7.00
N LEU A 253 23.02 6.38 6.81
CA LEU A 253 23.98 7.49 6.76
C LEU A 253 23.64 8.45 5.62
N LEU A 254 23.39 7.95 4.41
CA LEU A 254 22.99 8.76 3.26
C LEU A 254 21.69 9.53 3.53
N PHE A 255 20.73 8.89 4.20
CA PHE A 255 19.48 9.55 4.58
C PHE A 255 19.71 10.68 5.59
N VAL A 256 20.51 10.44 6.64
CA VAL A 256 20.88 11.48 7.62
C VAL A 256 21.61 12.63 6.93
N ILE A 257 22.60 12.34 6.09
CA ILE A 257 23.32 13.36 5.30
C ILE A 257 22.35 14.16 4.43
N ALA A 258 21.42 13.50 3.73
CA ALA A 258 20.45 14.16 2.88
C ALA A 258 19.54 15.14 3.65
N ILE A 259 19.14 14.81 4.88
CA ILE A 259 18.31 15.69 5.72
C ILE A 259 19.02 17.01 6.00
N PHE A 260 20.32 16.98 6.30
CA PHE A 260 21.07 18.17 6.70
C PHE A 260 21.68 18.93 5.50
N THR A 261 21.97 18.25 4.40
CA THR A 261 22.60 18.86 3.21
C THR A 261 21.60 19.39 2.20
N ILE A 262 20.39 18.82 2.10
CA ILE A 262 19.38 19.27 1.14
C ILE A 262 18.51 20.36 1.79
N PRO A 263 18.57 21.63 1.35
CA PRO A 263 17.88 22.74 2.02
C PRO A 263 16.36 22.56 2.08
N SER A 264 15.77 21.99 1.03
CA SER A 264 14.33 21.72 0.97
C SER A 264 13.88 20.64 1.96
N MET A 265 14.73 19.65 2.27
CA MET A 265 14.45 18.66 3.30
C MET A 265 14.62 19.25 4.70
N LYS A 266 15.69 20.03 4.92
CA LYS A 266 15.97 20.68 6.20
C LYS A 266 14.85 21.62 6.64
N THR A 267 14.44 22.54 5.76
CA THR A 267 13.36 23.52 6.00
C THR A 267 12.00 22.86 6.24
N LYS A 268 11.74 21.70 5.62
CA LYS A 268 10.51 20.95 5.86
C LYS A 268 10.57 20.10 7.12
N MET A 269 11.75 19.75 7.64
CA MET A 269 11.92 18.95 8.84
C MET A 269 11.96 19.77 10.12
N PHE A 270 12.62 20.92 10.09
CA PHE A 270 12.85 21.76 11.26
C PHE A 270 12.14 23.11 11.12
N LYS A 271 11.80 23.75 12.25
CA LYS A 271 11.25 25.12 12.23
C LYS A 271 12.35 26.10 11.78
N GLU A 272 12.02 27.08 10.96
CA GLU A 272 13.00 28.03 10.37
C GLU A 272 13.87 28.74 11.42
N SER A 273 13.34 28.94 12.63
CA SER A 273 14.03 29.57 13.76
C SER A 273 15.15 28.74 14.39
N SER A 274 15.30 27.46 14.04
CA SER A 274 16.13 26.51 14.80
C SER A 274 17.56 26.32 14.29
N ASN A 275 17.92 26.85 13.11
CA ASN A 275 19.28 26.82 12.52
C ASN A 275 20.11 25.54 12.82
N ILE A 276 19.45 24.37 12.81
CA ILE A 276 20.01 23.15 13.39
C ILE A 276 21.21 22.68 12.57
N SER A 277 22.38 22.59 13.21
CA SER A 277 23.58 22.00 12.62
C SER A 277 23.73 20.52 12.98
N ILE A 278 24.57 19.79 12.23
CA ILE A 278 24.89 18.39 12.53
C ILE A 278 25.56 18.30 13.91
N GLU A 279 26.36 19.30 14.31
CA GLU A 279 27.00 19.31 15.64
C GLU A 279 25.96 19.45 16.77
N GLN A 280 24.93 20.30 16.60
CA GLN A 280 23.86 20.43 17.59
C GLN A 280 23.03 19.15 17.73
N PHE A 281 22.82 18.43 16.63
CA PHE A 281 22.16 17.12 16.64
C PHE A 281 23.01 16.07 17.38
N GLN A 282 24.33 16.02 17.15
CA GLN A 282 25.24 15.12 17.85
C GLN A 282 25.34 15.43 19.35
N GLN A 283 25.22 16.70 19.73
CA GLN A 283 25.23 17.14 21.14
C GLN A 283 23.90 16.89 21.88
N GLY A 284 22.89 16.31 21.22
CA GLY A 284 21.58 16.03 21.82
C GLY A 284 20.76 17.29 22.14
N LYS A 285 21.10 18.43 21.53
CA LYS A 285 20.44 19.73 21.78
C LYS A 285 19.18 19.95 20.94
N VAL A 286 18.76 18.95 20.18
CA VAL A 286 17.56 19.00 19.33
C VAL A 286 16.39 18.35 20.07
N SER A 287 15.37 19.16 20.36
CA SER A 287 14.16 18.75 21.07
C SER A 287 13.01 18.45 20.10
N LYS A 288 11.92 17.85 20.62
CA LYS A 288 10.69 17.62 19.84
C LYS A 288 10.06 18.93 19.36
N ASP A 289 10.30 20.03 20.07
CA ASP A 289 9.75 21.35 19.76
C ASP A 289 10.45 22.02 18.57
N ASP A 290 11.66 21.58 18.22
CA ASP A 290 12.39 22.05 17.04
C ASP A 290 11.88 21.42 15.74
N ILE A 291 11.11 20.33 15.85
CA ILE A 291 10.56 19.59 14.72
C ILE A 291 9.29 20.28 14.19
N ASN A 292 9.26 20.55 12.89
CA ASN A 292 8.05 21.08 12.26
C ASN A 292 7.00 19.97 12.03
N SER A 293 6.09 19.81 12.99
CA SER A 293 5.01 18.81 12.94
C SER A 293 3.71 19.31 12.28
N ASN A 294 3.63 20.57 11.81
CA ASN A 294 2.39 21.19 11.31
C ASN A 294 1.21 21.01 12.30
N ALA A 295 1.42 21.30 13.59
CA ALA A 295 0.45 21.14 14.69
C ALA A 295 -0.05 19.71 14.95
N ARG A 296 0.49 18.69 14.26
CA ARG A 296 0.03 17.30 14.40
C ARG A 296 0.24 16.72 15.80
N PHE A 297 1.32 17.09 16.49
CA PHE A 297 1.59 16.57 17.84
C PHE A 297 0.51 16.99 18.84
N SER A 298 0.10 18.26 18.80
CA SER A 298 -0.98 18.78 19.64
C SER A 298 -2.33 18.15 19.27
N LEU A 299 -2.59 17.93 17.97
CA LEU A 299 -3.78 17.21 17.51
C LEU A 299 -3.82 15.77 18.04
N TRP A 300 -2.70 15.03 17.96
CA TRP A 300 -2.64 13.64 18.44
C TRP A 300 -2.87 13.55 19.94
N GLU A 301 -2.26 14.46 20.72
CA GLU A 301 -2.47 14.53 22.17
C GLU A 301 -3.94 14.85 22.52
N HIS A 302 -4.56 15.78 21.78
CA HIS A 302 -5.98 16.09 21.93
C HIS A 302 -6.88 14.89 21.66
N LEU A 303 -6.64 14.17 20.56
CA LEU A 303 -7.40 12.97 20.20
C LEU A 303 -7.21 11.86 21.23
N GLN A 304 -5.99 11.63 21.70
CA GLN A 304 -5.70 10.63 22.74
C GLN A 304 -6.42 10.96 24.05
N LYS A 305 -6.32 12.20 24.53
CA LYS A 305 -7.04 12.65 25.75
C LYS A 305 -8.54 12.41 25.67
N ARG A 306 -9.13 12.60 24.47
CA ARG A 306 -10.58 12.48 24.28
C ARG A 306 -11.06 11.05 24.06
N PHE A 307 -10.32 10.26 23.30
CA PHE A 307 -10.81 8.98 22.77
C PHE A 307 -10.06 7.75 23.29
N TYR A 308 -8.87 7.92 23.84
CA TYR A 308 -8.02 6.82 24.29
C TYR A 308 -7.85 6.74 25.81
N ASN A 309 -7.64 7.88 26.47
CA ASN A 309 -7.45 7.93 27.91
C ASN A 309 -8.70 7.40 28.64
N HIS A 310 -8.50 6.54 29.64
CA HIS A 310 -9.53 5.80 30.38
C HIS A 310 -10.28 4.73 29.56
N LYS A 311 -9.87 4.50 28.30
CA LYS A 311 -10.44 3.50 27.38
C LYS A 311 -9.33 2.78 26.61
N GLU A 312 -8.16 2.60 27.22
CA GLU A 312 -6.93 2.22 26.53
C GLU A 312 -7.03 0.84 25.87
N ILE A 313 -7.79 -0.08 26.48
CA ILE A 313 -7.94 -1.46 25.98
C ILE A 313 -8.80 -1.50 24.70
N VAL A 314 -9.93 -0.80 24.68
CA VAL A 314 -10.98 -0.94 23.66
C VAL A 314 -11.19 0.28 22.76
N GLY A 315 -10.68 1.45 23.15
CA GLY A 315 -10.90 2.72 22.47
C GLY A 315 -12.31 3.26 22.63
N SER A 316 -12.68 4.23 21.80
CA SER A 316 -13.99 4.90 21.80
C SER A 316 -14.94 4.45 20.70
N GLY A 317 -14.66 3.33 20.05
CA GLY A 317 -15.49 2.73 19.02
C GLY A 317 -15.05 3.09 17.60
N THR A 318 -15.25 2.17 16.67
CA THR A 318 -14.76 2.29 15.29
C THR A 318 -15.40 3.48 14.59
N GLY A 319 -14.58 4.39 14.07
CA GLY A 319 -15.04 5.59 13.36
C GLY A 319 -15.33 6.81 14.25
N SER A 320 -15.11 6.73 15.56
CA SER A 320 -15.35 7.86 16.48
C SER A 320 -14.43 9.05 16.23
N VAL A 321 -13.14 8.83 15.96
CA VAL A 321 -12.20 9.91 15.58
C VAL A 321 -12.64 10.56 14.28
N GLN A 322 -13.01 9.76 13.29
CA GLN A 322 -13.42 10.28 11.98
C GLN A 322 -14.71 11.10 12.09
N ASN A 323 -15.69 10.63 12.85
CA ASN A 323 -16.92 11.36 13.14
C ASN A 323 -16.64 12.73 13.76
N TYR A 324 -15.76 12.77 14.76
CA TYR A 324 -15.41 13.98 15.47
C TYR A 324 -14.69 15.00 14.58
N MET A 325 -13.68 14.58 13.82
CA MET A 325 -12.90 15.46 12.95
C MET A 325 -13.72 16.00 11.76
N TYR A 326 -14.71 15.25 11.27
CA TYR A 326 -15.55 15.68 10.15
C TYR A 326 -16.70 16.60 10.61
N SER A 327 -17.18 16.43 11.85
CA SER A 327 -18.31 17.20 12.37
C SER A 327 -17.89 18.48 13.09
N ASN A 328 -16.60 18.68 13.35
CA ASN A 328 -16.10 19.81 14.11
C ASN A 328 -14.97 20.52 13.34
N PHE A 329 -14.92 21.85 13.46
CA PHE A 329 -13.80 22.63 12.93
C PHE A 329 -12.66 22.65 13.94
N ILE A 330 -11.69 21.75 13.79
CA ILE A 330 -10.57 21.59 14.74
C ILE A 330 -9.24 21.82 14.01
N PHE A 331 -8.28 22.48 14.68
CA PHE A 331 -6.91 22.73 14.19
C PHE A 331 -6.88 23.25 12.75
N GLY A 332 -7.68 24.29 12.45
CA GLY A 332 -7.73 24.90 11.11
C GLY A 332 -8.56 24.13 10.08
N GLY A 333 -9.47 23.27 10.51
CA GLY A 333 -10.36 22.49 9.63
C GLY A 333 -9.74 21.19 9.13
N LEU A 334 -8.74 20.65 9.85
CA LEU A 334 -8.17 19.34 9.55
C LEU A 334 -9.24 18.26 9.74
N GLN A 335 -9.45 17.45 8.69
CA GLN A 335 -10.45 16.37 8.72
C GLN A 335 -9.86 15.00 9.07
N VAL A 336 -8.54 14.88 9.18
CA VAL A 336 -7.85 13.59 9.40
C VAL A 336 -6.63 13.75 10.31
N PRO A 337 -6.28 12.71 11.11
CA PRO A 337 -5.21 12.79 12.10
C PRO A 337 -3.80 12.78 11.50
N HIS A 338 -3.62 12.26 10.27
CA HIS A 338 -2.31 12.01 9.65
C HIS A 338 -1.42 11.07 10.47
N ASN A 339 -2.05 10.09 11.10
CA ASN A 339 -1.41 8.98 11.80
C ASN A 339 -2.45 7.87 11.99
N ASP A 340 -2.38 6.83 11.16
CA ASP A 340 -3.32 5.70 11.23
C ASP A 340 -3.20 4.95 12.57
N TYR A 341 -2.01 4.90 13.20
CA TYR A 341 -1.86 4.25 14.50
C TYR A 341 -2.58 5.03 15.61
N ILE A 342 -2.51 6.36 15.60
CA ILE A 342 -3.30 7.18 16.55
C ILE A 342 -4.80 6.98 16.30
N GLN A 343 -5.22 6.88 15.04
CA GLN A 343 -6.61 6.60 14.71
C GLN A 343 -7.04 5.22 15.21
N ILE A 344 -6.27 4.16 14.95
CA ILE A 344 -6.56 2.80 15.40
C ILE A 344 -6.61 2.75 16.94
N SER A 345 -5.67 3.38 17.63
CA SER A 345 -5.62 3.36 19.10
C SER A 345 -6.83 4.07 19.70
N CYS A 346 -7.18 5.26 19.18
CA CYS A 346 -8.32 6.02 19.67
C CYS A 346 -9.67 5.34 19.38
N ASP A 347 -9.81 4.72 18.21
CA ASP A 347 -11.07 4.05 17.82
C ASP A 347 -11.20 2.66 18.46
N ASN A 348 -10.13 1.86 18.48
CA ASN A 348 -10.20 0.41 18.77
C ASN A 348 -9.23 -0.06 19.85
N GLY A 349 -8.58 0.89 20.56
CA GLY A 349 -7.72 0.62 21.69
C GLY A 349 -6.43 -0.13 21.35
N LEU A 350 -5.76 -0.60 22.41
CA LEU A 350 -4.54 -1.39 22.33
C LEU A 350 -4.77 -2.71 21.58
N ILE A 351 -5.96 -3.32 21.73
CA ILE A 351 -6.30 -4.57 21.02
C ILE A 351 -6.23 -4.36 19.51
N GLY A 352 -6.83 -3.28 19.00
CA GLY A 352 -6.79 -2.96 17.57
C GLY A 352 -5.37 -2.75 17.05
N ILE A 353 -4.52 -2.05 17.81
CA ILE A 353 -3.11 -1.82 17.45
C ILE A 353 -2.34 -3.13 17.41
N VAL A 354 -2.43 -3.95 18.46
CA VAL A 354 -1.69 -5.20 18.55
C VAL A 354 -2.10 -6.16 17.43
N LEU A 355 -3.40 -6.34 17.20
CA LEU A 355 -3.89 -7.21 16.12
C LEU A 355 -3.39 -6.75 14.75
N TYR A 356 -3.44 -5.45 14.45
CA TYR A 356 -3.00 -4.94 13.16
C TYR A 356 -1.47 -5.04 12.99
N LEU A 357 -0.68 -4.78 14.03
CA LEU A 357 0.76 -4.98 14.01
C LEU A 357 1.14 -6.46 13.85
N LEU A 358 0.38 -7.38 14.45
CA LEU A 358 0.55 -8.82 14.25
C LEU A 358 0.26 -9.24 12.80
N VAL A 359 -0.75 -8.65 12.15
CA VAL A 359 -1.01 -8.85 10.72
C VAL A 359 0.22 -8.45 9.91
N ILE A 360 0.72 -7.22 10.08
CA ILE A 360 1.90 -6.71 9.36
C ILE A 360 3.13 -7.58 9.61
N GLY A 361 3.41 -7.86 10.88
CA GLY A 361 4.54 -8.70 11.29
C GLY A 361 4.46 -10.12 10.73
N SER A 362 3.26 -10.71 10.67
CA SER A 362 3.05 -12.03 10.09
C SER A 362 3.33 -12.06 8.58
N ILE A 363 2.98 -10.99 7.83
CA ILE A 363 3.28 -10.88 6.40
C ILE A 363 4.80 -10.82 6.20
N ILE A 364 5.48 -9.94 6.92
CA ILE A 364 6.94 -9.77 6.80
C ILE A 364 7.64 -11.09 7.12
N THR A 365 7.27 -11.74 8.22
CA THR A 365 7.85 -13.01 8.66
C THR A 365 7.57 -14.13 7.65
N HIS A 366 6.33 -14.28 7.19
CA HIS A 366 5.98 -15.33 6.22
C HIS A 366 6.70 -15.12 4.88
N CYS A 367 6.75 -13.88 4.38
CA CYS A 367 7.52 -13.53 3.18
C CYS A 367 9.01 -13.83 3.36
N PHE A 368 9.59 -13.51 4.51
CA PHE A 368 11.01 -13.80 4.79
C PHE A 368 11.27 -15.31 4.78
N ILE A 369 10.39 -16.11 5.39
CA ILE A 369 10.48 -17.57 5.39
C ILE A 369 10.41 -18.12 3.96
N GLU A 370 9.40 -17.71 3.18
CA GLU A 370 9.19 -18.21 1.81
C GLU A 370 10.28 -17.78 0.81
N TYR A 371 10.88 -16.60 1.02
CA TYR A 371 12.03 -16.14 0.24
C TYR A 371 13.27 -17.04 0.46
N ASN A 372 13.47 -17.49 1.70
CA ASN A 372 14.62 -18.31 2.09
C ASN A 372 14.46 -19.80 1.75
N LYS A 373 13.23 -20.29 1.52
CA LYS A 373 12.97 -21.67 1.08
C LYS A 373 13.46 -21.93 -0.35
N LYS A 374 13.60 -23.22 -0.70
CA LYS A 374 13.84 -23.69 -2.09
C LYS A 374 12.55 -23.53 -2.93
N ASN A 375 12.21 -22.29 -3.22
CA ASN A 375 11.04 -21.90 -3.99
C ASN A 375 11.39 -21.44 -5.41
N SER A 376 10.37 -21.41 -6.28
CA SER A 376 10.53 -20.87 -7.63
C SER A 376 10.90 -19.39 -7.56
N ILE A 377 11.59 -18.90 -8.59
CA ILE A 377 12.02 -17.50 -8.67
C ILE A 377 10.81 -16.55 -8.53
N ALA A 378 9.66 -16.90 -9.12
CA ALA A 378 8.44 -16.11 -9.03
C ALA A 378 7.91 -15.97 -7.58
N ILE A 379 7.92 -17.06 -6.80
CA ILE A 379 7.52 -17.01 -5.38
C ILE A 379 8.50 -16.15 -4.59
N LYS A 380 9.81 -16.31 -4.81
CA LYS A 380 10.83 -15.49 -4.14
C LYS A 380 10.66 -14.01 -4.48
N MET A 381 10.39 -13.68 -5.74
CA MET A 381 10.10 -12.31 -6.16
C MET A 381 8.85 -11.76 -5.48
N CYS A 382 7.73 -12.51 -5.45
CA CYS A 382 6.53 -12.04 -4.75
C CYS A 382 6.79 -11.82 -3.26
N ALA A 383 7.51 -12.74 -2.62
CA ALA A 383 7.82 -12.70 -1.20
C ALA A 383 8.65 -11.46 -0.83
N ILE A 384 9.76 -11.21 -1.54
CA ILE A 384 10.60 -10.04 -1.25
C ILE A 384 9.86 -8.73 -1.57
N VAL A 385 9.06 -8.69 -2.63
CA VAL A 385 8.30 -7.49 -2.98
C VAL A 385 7.23 -7.20 -1.94
N ALA A 386 6.42 -8.20 -1.56
CA ALA A 386 5.38 -8.03 -0.56
C ALA A 386 5.94 -7.66 0.81
N GLY A 387 6.92 -8.41 1.30
CA GLY A 387 7.52 -8.23 2.63
C GLY A 387 8.27 -6.90 2.78
N SER A 388 9.05 -6.50 1.78
CA SER A 388 9.77 -5.22 1.83
C SER A 388 8.84 -4.02 1.62
N SER A 389 7.85 -4.14 0.73
CA SER A 389 6.89 -3.05 0.50
C SER A 389 5.99 -2.82 1.71
N ILE A 390 5.50 -3.87 2.38
CA ILE A 390 4.65 -3.69 3.56
C ILE A 390 5.44 -3.07 4.72
N ALA A 391 6.72 -3.39 4.89
CA ALA A 391 7.56 -2.77 5.91
C ALA A 391 7.67 -1.24 5.72
N GLY A 392 7.92 -0.81 4.48
CA GLY A 392 7.96 0.62 4.15
C GLY A 392 6.60 1.30 4.31
N VAL A 393 5.53 0.71 3.75
CA VAL A 393 4.17 1.27 3.81
C VAL A 393 3.65 1.31 5.24
N ALA A 394 3.91 0.29 6.07
CA ALA A 394 3.54 0.27 7.48
C ALA A 394 4.18 1.42 8.26
N LEU A 395 5.41 1.82 7.94
CA LEU A 395 6.01 2.99 8.58
C LEU A 395 5.34 4.30 8.14
N THR A 396 4.90 4.38 6.89
CA THR A 396 4.19 5.59 6.41
C THR A 396 2.89 5.85 7.16
N MET A 397 2.25 4.81 7.71
CA MET A 397 1.05 4.89 8.57
C MET A 397 1.26 5.71 9.85
N TYR A 398 2.51 5.87 10.31
CA TYR A 398 2.82 6.68 11.48
C TYR A 398 2.75 8.19 11.21
N THR A 399 2.88 8.62 9.96
CA THR A 399 2.98 10.06 9.62
C THR A 399 1.95 10.51 8.60
N ASP A 400 1.11 9.59 8.12
CA ASP A 400 0.01 9.89 7.22
C ASP A 400 -1.14 8.88 7.36
N ASN A 401 -2.26 9.13 6.67
CA ASN A 401 -3.48 8.31 6.71
C ASN A 401 -3.53 7.31 5.54
N VAL A 402 -2.57 6.39 5.50
CA VAL A 402 -2.37 5.44 4.40
C VAL A 402 -3.62 4.60 4.13
N VAL A 403 -4.36 4.28 5.18
CA VAL A 403 -5.59 3.48 5.11
C VAL A 403 -6.68 4.20 4.31
N ASN A 404 -6.73 5.54 4.34
CA ASN A 404 -7.76 6.30 3.60
C ASN A 404 -7.65 6.16 2.07
N TYR A 405 -6.47 5.80 1.58
CA TYR A 405 -6.18 5.58 0.17
C TYR A 405 -5.62 4.18 -0.06
N SER A 406 -6.17 3.20 0.67
CA SER A 406 -5.76 1.79 0.64
C SER A 406 -5.71 1.20 -0.76
N MET A 407 -6.52 1.69 -1.71
CA MET A 407 -6.46 1.35 -3.14
C MET A 407 -5.11 1.61 -3.79
N ALA A 408 -4.46 2.74 -3.48
CA ALA A 408 -3.18 3.11 -4.06
C ALA A 408 -2.00 2.55 -3.28
N THR A 409 -2.18 2.21 -2.01
CA THR A 409 -1.07 1.96 -1.08
C THR A 409 -1.06 0.56 -0.53
N LEU A 410 -1.98 0.21 0.37
CA LEU A 410 -2.02 -1.10 1.02
C LEU A 410 -2.36 -2.23 0.03
N SER A 411 -3.10 -1.94 -1.03
CA SER A 411 -3.49 -2.93 -2.04
C SER A 411 -2.31 -3.65 -2.70
N TYR A 412 -1.16 -2.96 -2.84
CA TYR A 412 0.02 -3.48 -3.51
C TYR A 412 0.78 -4.50 -2.66
N PRO A 413 1.25 -4.19 -1.43
CA PRO A 413 1.89 -5.19 -0.59
C PRO A 413 0.95 -6.36 -0.28
N PHE A 414 -0.33 -6.10 0.01
CA PHE A 414 -1.31 -7.16 0.27
C PHE A 414 -1.63 -7.99 -0.98
N GLY A 415 -1.77 -7.35 -2.13
CA GLY A 415 -1.97 -8.04 -3.40
C GLY A 415 -0.75 -8.88 -3.80
N PHE A 416 0.47 -8.36 -3.70
CA PHE A 416 1.69 -9.15 -3.94
C PHE A 416 1.83 -10.32 -2.96
N TYR A 417 1.44 -10.13 -1.69
CA TYR A 417 1.40 -11.23 -0.72
C TYR A 417 0.37 -12.28 -1.10
N GLY A 418 -0.84 -11.88 -1.50
CA GLY A 418 -1.85 -12.80 -1.98
C GLY A 418 -1.44 -13.53 -3.26
N MET A 419 -0.73 -12.87 -4.19
CA MET A 419 -0.12 -13.53 -5.35
C MET A 419 0.93 -14.56 -4.93
N MET A 420 1.76 -14.27 -3.92
CA MET A 420 2.71 -15.23 -3.35
C MET A 420 1.99 -16.48 -2.83
N LEU A 421 0.93 -16.30 -2.03
CA LEU A 421 0.10 -17.41 -1.54
C LEU A 421 -0.44 -18.22 -2.73
N GLY A 422 -1.03 -17.54 -3.72
CA GLY A 422 -1.57 -18.19 -4.89
C GLY A 422 -0.56 -19.03 -5.68
N LEU A 423 0.66 -18.53 -5.86
CA LEU A 423 1.76 -19.26 -6.51
C LEU A 423 2.26 -20.45 -5.68
N ILE A 424 2.33 -20.32 -4.34
CA ILE A 424 2.68 -21.44 -3.45
C ILE A 424 1.66 -22.58 -3.60
N LYS A 425 0.38 -22.23 -3.67
CA LYS A 425 -0.70 -23.20 -3.89
C LYS A 425 -0.63 -23.82 -5.28
N GLY A 426 -0.40 -23.01 -6.33
CA GLY A 426 -0.19 -23.51 -7.71
C GLY A 426 0.94 -24.54 -7.81
N LYS A 427 2.09 -24.23 -7.20
CA LYS A 427 3.23 -25.15 -7.12
C LYS A 427 2.85 -26.50 -6.49
N ARG A 428 2.03 -26.51 -5.42
CA ARG A 428 1.59 -27.76 -4.78
C ARG A 428 0.70 -28.62 -5.69
N TYR A 429 -0.13 -27.99 -6.53
CA TYR A 429 -0.97 -28.73 -7.48
C TYR A 429 -0.15 -29.32 -8.63
N ASP A 430 0.87 -28.63 -9.13
CA ASP A 430 1.78 -29.18 -10.15
C ASP A 430 2.53 -30.42 -9.63
N PHE A 431 2.92 -30.47 -8.35
CA PHE A 431 3.52 -31.67 -7.76
C PHE A 431 2.53 -32.83 -7.57
N SER A 432 1.23 -32.57 -7.40
CA SER A 432 0.20 -33.62 -7.37
C SER A 432 -0.22 -34.11 -8.76
N CYS A 433 0.12 -33.37 -9.82
CA CYS A 433 -0.13 -33.72 -11.22
C CYS A 433 1.11 -34.28 -11.93
N ASN A 434 2.12 -34.77 -11.19
CA ASN A 434 3.12 -35.70 -11.74
C ASN A 434 2.48 -37.09 -12.00
N THR A 435 1.39 -37.11 -12.75
CA THR A 435 1.13 -38.20 -13.69
C THR A 435 2.06 -37.97 -14.86
N ILE A 436 3.12 -38.77 -14.89
CA ILE A 436 3.81 -39.14 -16.12
C ILE A 436 2.76 -39.48 -17.16
N VAL A 437 2.82 -38.82 -18.31
CA VAL A 437 2.55 -39.44 -19.61
C VAL A 437 3.72 -39.08 -20.50
#